data_AF-A0A957Q525-F1
#
_entry.id   AF-A0A957Q525-F1
#
_cell.length_a   1.000
_cell.length_b   1.000
_cell.length_c   1.000
_cell.angle_alpha   90.00
_cell.angle_beta   90.00
_cell.angle_gamma   90.00
#
_symmetry.space_group_name_H-M   'P 1'
#
loop_
_entity.id
_entity.type
_entity.pdbx_description
1 polymer ?
#
loop_
_entity_poly.entity_id
_entity_poly.type
_entity_poly.pdbx_seq_one_letter_code
_entity_poly.pdbx_strand_id
1 'polypeptide(L)'
;VRGNHDRHAGDPPDAWRMRVLDGPTPGPRWVLNHEPHEPAVGYALTGHLHPAVQLTGKGRQSLKLPCFWFSAKCGVLPAFSAFVDHGTIRPRQGEQIFVVADDRVIAM
;
A
#
# COMPACT_ATOMS: atom_id res chain seq x y z
N VAL A 1 -0.88 5.32 11.73
CA VAL A 1 0.52 4.87 11.89
C VAL A 1 1.37 5.86 11.14
N ARG A 2 2.37 6.46 11.78
CA ARG A 2 3.13 7.56 11.18
C ARG A 2 3.99 7.08 10.02
N GLY A 3 3.84 7.76 8.89
CA GLY A 3 4.75 7.70 7.77
C GLY A 3 5.83 8.77 7.82
N ASN A 4 6.64 8.81 6.77
CA ASN A 4 7.70 9.79 6.62
C ASN A 4 7.13 11.23 6.58
N HIS A 5 6.03 11.49 5.87
CA HIS A 5 5.43 12.83 5.83
C HIS A 5 4.87 13.26 7.18
N ASP A 6 4.21 12.37 7.92
CA ASP A 6 3.70 12.67 9.27
C ASP A 6 4.84 13.04 10.23
N ARG A 7 5.95 12.29 10.17
CA ARG A 7 7.15 12.59 10.99
C ARG A 7 7.76 13.96 10.69
N HIS A 8 7.67 14.45 9.44
CA HIS A 8 8.16 15.77 9.07
C HIS A 8 7.17 16.89 9.41
N ALA A 9 5.87 16.63 9.25
CA ALA A 9 4.81 17.62 9.49
C ALA A 9 4.47 17.78 10.99
N GLY A 10 4.72 16.75 11.79
CA GLY A 10 4.27 16.64 13.17
C GLY A 10 2.94 15.90 13.29
N ASP A 11 2.59 15.55 14.53
CA ASP A 11 1.34 14.85 14.82
C ASP A 11 0.12 15.74 14.51
N PRO A 12 -1.02 15.15 14.07
CA PRO A 12 -2.23 15.90 13.77
C PRO A 12 -2.80 16.61 15.02
N PRO A 13 -3.60 17.68 14.86
CA PRO A 13 -4.20 18.39 15.99
C PRO A 13 -5.03 17.48 16.90
N ASP A 14 -4.88 17.64 18.23
CA ASP A 14 -5.60 16.86 19.24
C ASP A 14 -7.13 16.89 19.05
N ALA A 15 -7.65 18.02 18.55
CA ALA A 15 -9.08 18.19 18.27
C ALA A 15 -9.64 17.16 17.28
N TRP A 16 -8.79 16.55 16.43
CA TRP A 16 -9.19 15.51 15.47
C TRP A 16 -9.34 14.13 16.13
N ARG A 17 -8.90 13.97 17.39
CA ARG A 17 -9.03 12.75 18.19
C ARG A 17 -8.49 11.50 17.48
N MET A 18 -7.42 11.65 16.70
CA MET A 18 -6.76 10.56 16.02
C MET A 18 -5.79 9.86 16.96
N ARG A 19 -5.83 8.52 17.00
CA ARG A 19 -4.80 7.74 17.69
C ARG A 19 -3.55 7.67 16.80
N VAL A 20 -2.53 8.42 17.17
CA VAL A 20 -1.23 8.39 16.51
C VAL A 20 -0.40 7.24 17.07
N LEU A 21 0.19 6.46 16.18
CA LEU A 21 1.04 5.31 16.52
C LEU A 21 2.28 5.36 15.64
N ASP A 22 3.45 5.04 16.20
CA ASP A 22 4.58 4.61 15.39
C ASP A 22 4.40 3.18 14.90
N GLY A 23 4.91 2.93 13.71
CA GLY A 23 5.05 1.60 13.16
C GLY A 23 6.47 1.08 13.36
N PRO A 24 6.67 -0.25 13.35
CA PRO A 24 5.65 -1.28 13.21
C PRO A 24 4.82 -1.47 14.49
N THR A 25 3.50 -1.61 14.38
CA THR A 25 2.65 -1.84 15.56
C THR A 25 2.83 -3.27 16.11
N PRO A 26 2.81 -3.47 17.44
CA PRO A 26 2.80 -4.82 18.00
C PRO A 26 1.48 -5.53 17.69
N GLY A 27 1.54 -6.80 17.28
CA GLY A 27 0.35 -7.61 17.05
C GLY A 27 0.70 -9.03 16.60
N PRO A 28 0.02 -10.07 17.12
CA PRO A 28 0.36 -11.46 16.78
C PRO A 28 -0.13 -11.88 15.38
N ARG A 29 -1.00 -11.08 14.75
CA ARG A 29 -1.60 -11.37 13.43
C ARG A 29 -1.35 -10.24 12.43
N TRP A 30 -1.64 -9.01 12.82
CA TRP A 30 -1.49 -7.83 11.97
C TRP A 30 -0.42 -6.90 12.52
N VAL A 31 0.49 -6.50 11.64
CA VAL A 31 1.52 -5.50 11.91
C VAL A 31 1.27 -4.32 10.97
N LEU A 32 0.81 -3.20 11.52
CA LEU A 32 0.59 -1.99 10.73
C LEU A 32 1.88 -1.19 10.67
N ASN A 33 2.34 -0.86 9.47
CA ASN A 33 3.49 0.00 9.26
C ASN A 33 3.27 0.89 8.04
N HIS A 34 3.92 2.06 7.97
CA HIS A 34 3.84 2.89 6.77
C HIS A 34 4.62 2.26 5.61
N GLU A 35 5.86 1.85 5.90
CA GLU A 35 6.79 1.31 4.91
C GLU A 35 6.71 -0.24 4.86
N PRO A 36 6.83 -0.85 3.66
CA PRO A 36 6.88 -2.30 3.54
C PRO A 36 8.03 -2.91 4.33
N HIS A 37 7.72 -3.98 5.04
CA HIS A 37 8.72 -4.79 5.74
C HIS A 37 8.13 -6.19 5.98
N GLU A 38 9.00 -7.18 6.20
CA GLU A 38 8.58 -8.51 6.60
C GLU A 38 8.73 -8.69 8.11
N PRO A 39 7.63 -8.80 8.88
CA PRO A 39 7.73 -8.97 10.32
C PRO A 39 8.15 -10.40 10.67
N ALA A 40 8.81 -10.54 11.82
CA ALA A 40 9.17 -11.85 12.37
C ALA A 40 7.93 -12.68 12.75
N VAL A 41 6.87 -12.01 13.21
CA VAL A 41 5.59 -12.60 13.62
C VAL A 41 4.44 -11.79 13.00
N GLY A 42 3.41 -12.49 12.51
CA GLY A 42 2.24 -11.88 11.90
C GLY A 42 2.42 -11.52 10.43
N TYR A 43 1.55 -10.64 9.93
CA TYR A 43 1.48 -10.18 8.55
C TYR A 43 1.45 -8.66 8.51
N ALA A 44 2.32 -8.04 7.71
CA ALA A 44 2.38 -6.60 7.60
C ALA A 44 1.33 -6.05 6.63
N LEU A 45 0.63 -4.99 7.02
CA LEU A 45 -0.18 -4.17 6.12
C LEU A 45 0.44 -2.78 6.04
N THR A 46 0.80 -2.37 4.83
CA THR A 46 1.70 -1.23 4.57
C THR A 46 1.25 -0.38 3.40
N GLY A 47 1.86 0.80 3.24
CA GLY A 47 1.63 1.71 2.13
C GLY A 47 2.95 2.17 1.52
N HIS A 48 3.15 3.49 1.47
CA HIS A 48 4.36 4.18 1.01
C HIS A 48 4.72 4.04 -0.48
N LEU A 49 4.73 2.83 -1.05
CA LEU A 49 5.20 2.59 -2.42
C LEU A 49 4.20 2.98 -3.51
N HIS A 50 2.93 3.16 -3.14
CA HIS A 50 1.84 3.46 -4.08
C HIS A 50 1.81 2.50 -5.28
N PRO A 51 1.71 1.18 -5.04
CA PRO A 51 1.86 0.17 -6.07
C PRO A 51 0.81 0.35 -7.18
N ALA A 52 1.27 0.23 -8.42
CA ALA A 52 0.42 0.18 -9.59
C ALA A 52 0.95 -0.85 -10.59
N VAL A 53 0.05 -1.34 -11.45
CA VAL A 53 0.38 -2.14 -12.61
C VAL A 53 0.12 -1.36 -13.89
N GLN A 54 0.92 -1.65 -14.91
CA GLN A 54 0.70 -1.12 -16.24
C GLN A 54 -0.01 -2.18 -17.09
N LEU A 55 -1.23 -1.88 -17.52
CA LEU A 55 -1.99 -2.68 -18.47
C LEU A 55 -1.79 -2.13 -19.87
N THR A 56 -1.48 -3.00 -20.84
CA THR A 56 -1.32 -2.61 -22.25
C THR A 56 -2.46 -3.21 -23.07
N GLY A 57 -3.20 -2.36 -23.78
CA GLY A 57 -4.32 -2.74 -24.63
C GLY A 57 -3.99 -2.72 -26.12
N LYS A 58 -5.01 -2.98 -26.94
CA LYS A 58 -4.92 -2.87 -28.40
C LYS A 58 -4.62 -1.42 -28.80
N GLY A 59 -3.86 -1.22 -29.87
CA GLY A 59 -3.52 0.12 -30.36
C GLY A 59 -2.47 0.87 -29.54
N ARG A 60 -1.63 0.17 -28.76
CA ARG A 60 -0.55 0.74 -27.92
C ARG A 60 -1.06 1.66 -26.79
N GLN A 61 -2.32 1.56 -26.42
CA GLN A 61 -2.83 2.22 -25.23
C GLN A 61 -2.26 1.54 -23.98
N SER A 62 -1.78 2.32 -23.02
CA SER A 62 -1.35 1.82 -21.73
C SER A 62 -2.03 2.57 -20.60
N LEU A 63 -2.56 1.85 -19.63
CA LEU A 63 -3.17 2.41 -18.44
C LEU A 63 -2.38 1.98 -17.21
N LYS A 64 -2.11 2.91 -16.30
CA LYS A 64 -1.49 2.64 -15.01
C LYS A 64 -2.58 2.65 -13.96
N LEU A 65 -2.82 1.51 -13.34
CA LEU A 65 -3.89 1.36 -12.35
C LEU A 65 -3.30 1.02 -10.99
N PRO A 66 -3.76 1.67 -9.90
CA PRO A 66 -3.36 1.30 -8.56
C PRO A 66 -3.80 -0.13 -8.24
N CYS A 67 -3.04 -0.81 -7.40
CA CYS A 67 -3.33 -2.20 -7.05
C CYS A 67 -3.04 -2.48 -5.57
N PHE A 68 -3.73 -3.46 -5.01
CA PHE A 68 -3.24 -4.16 -3.84
C PHE A 68 -2.17 -5.17 -4.27
N TRP A 69 -1.07 -5.23 -3.52
CA TRP A 69 0.02 -6.17 -3.77
C TRP A 69 0.32 -6.96 -2.50
N PHE A 70 0.14 -8.28 -2.56
CA PHE A 70 0.33 -9.17 -1.42
C PHE A 70 1.46 -10.17 -1.69
N SER A 71 2.45 -10.18 -0.81
CA SER A 71 3.43 -11.26 -0.68
C SER A 71 3.04 -12.21 0.46
N ALA A 72 3.88 -13.20 0.73
CA ALA A 72 3.66 -14.18 1.80
C ALA A 72 3.55 -13.55 3.21
N LYS A 73 4.17 -12.37 3.45
CA LYS A 73 4.22 -11.74 4.78
C LYS A 73 3.90 -10.24 4.79
N CYS A 74 3.70 -9.61 3.64
CA CYS A 74 3.47 -8.17 3.54
C CYS A 74 2.45 -7.85 2.45
N GLY A 75 1.44 -7.07 2.81
CA GLY A 75 0.51 -6.42 1.89
C GLY A 75 0.87 -4.95 1.73
N VAL A 76 0.95 -4.48 0.51
CA VAL A 76 1.11 -3.07 0.15
C VAL A 76 -0.21 -2.58 -0.44
N LEU A 77 -0.81 -1.61 0.25
CA LEU A 77 -2.09 -1.03 -0.11
C LEU A 77 -1.89 0.06 -1.19
N PRO A 78 -2.84 0.22 -2.13
CA PRO A 78 -2.82 1.34 -3.05
C PRO A 78 -2.93 2.66 -2.30
N ALA A 79 -2.40 3.74 -2.89
CA ALA A 79 -2.62 5.06 -2.36
C ALA A 79 -4.11 5.41 -2.42
N PHE A 80 -4.61 6.07 -1.37
CA PHE A 80 -5.99 6.56 -1.35
C PHE A 80 -6.18 7.79 -2.24
N SER A 81 -5.14 8.61 -2.42
CA SER A 81 -5.20 9.82 -3.23
C SER A 81 -4.87 9.55 -4.70
N ALA A 82 -5.50 10.31 -5.60
CA ALA A 82 -5.23 10.27 -7.03
C ALA A 82 -3.93 11.01 -7.44
N PHE A 83 -3.28 11.70 -6.50
CA PHE A 83 -2.17 12.64 -6.75
C PHE A 83 -0.81 12.09 -6.31
N VAL A 84 -0.58 10.80 -6.50
CA VAL A 84 0.71 10.19 -6.19
C VAL A 84 1.40 9.69 -7.44
N ASP A 85 2.73 9.83 -7.49
CA ASP A 85 3.48 9.01 -8.42
C ASP A 85 3.42 7.56 -7.93
N HIS A 86 2.96 6.70 -8.82
CA HIS A 86 2.75 5.30 -8.53
C HIS A 86 4.02 4.51 -8.85
N GLY A 87 4.47 3.62 -7.98
CA GLY A 87 5.52 2.67 -8.33
C GLY A 87 4.96 1.58 -9.24
N THR A 88 5.39 1.51 -10.51
CA THR A 88 5.02 0.35 -11.34
C THR A 88 5.73 -0.89 -10.80
N ILE A 89 4.96 -1.85 -10.30
CA ILE A 89 5.52 -3.09 -9.78
C ILE A 89 5.52 -4.20 -10.82
N ARG A 90 6.42 -5.17 -10.64
CA ARG A 90 6.42 -6.45 -11.35
C ARG A 90 6.31 -7.56 -10.32
N PRO A 91 5.14 -8.21 -10.17
CA PRO A 91 4.98 -9.24 -9.16
C PRO A 91 5.93 -10.42 -9.41
N ARG A 92 6.45 -10.97 -8.33
CA ARG A 92 7.23 -12.22 -8.33
C ARG A 92 6.30 -13.42 -8.23
N GLN A 93 6.84 -14.61 -8.50
CA GLN A 93 6.09 -15.85 -8.33
C GLN A 93 5.58 -15.99 -6.90
N GLY A 94 4.28 -16.27 -6.75
CA GLY A 94 3.62 -16.42 -5.45
C GLY A 94 3.09 -15.11 -4.84
N GLU A 95 3.34 -13.96 -5.47
CA GLU A 95 2.71 -12.70 -5.08
C GLU A 95 1.37 -12.53 -5.79
N GLN A 96 0.40 -11.93 -5.10
CA GLN A 96 -0.95 -11.71 -5.61
C GLN A 96 -1.19 -10.22 -5.85
N ILE A 97 -1.71 -9.90 -7.03
CA ILE A 97 -2.07 -8.54 -7.41
C ILE A 97 -3.58 -8.43 -7.61
N PHE A 98 -4.16 -7.40 -7.01
CA PHE A 98 -5.56 -7.05 -7.21
C PHE A 98 -5.66 -5.59 -7.66
N VAL A 99 -6.07 -5.37 -8.90
CA VAL A 99 -6.17 -4.05 -9.50
C VAL A 99 -7.45 -3.37 -9.05
N VAL A 100 -7.37 -2.08 -8.73
CA VAL A 100 -8.54 -1.23 -8.49
C VAL A 100 -8.92 -0.59 -9.82
N ALA A 101 -10.12 -0.92 -10.30
CA ALA A 101 -10.71 -0.40 -11.53
C ALA A 101 -12.07 0.20 -11.20
N ASP A 102 -12.09 1.52 -11.00
CA ASP A 102 -13.26 2.28 -10.55
C ASP A 102 -13.88 1.68 -9.27
N ASP A 103 -15.08 1.11 -9.37
CA ASP A 103 -15.84 0.51 -8.28
C ASP A 103 -15.54 -0.99 -8.09
N ARG A 104 -14.53 -1.54 -8.78
CA ARG A 104 -14.21 -2.97 -8.78
C ARG A 104 -12.78 -3.26 -8.38
N VAL A 105 -12.62 -4.46 -7.84
CA VAL A 105 -11.32 -5.09 -7.58
C VAL A 105 -11.21 -6.33 -8.47
N ILE A 106 -10.15 -6.40 -9.27
CA ILE A 106 -9.92 -7.46 -10.25
C ILE A 106 -8.61 -8.17 -9.91
N ALA A 107 -8.66 -9.49 -9.70
CA ALA A 107 -7.47 -10.31 -9.54
C ALA A 107 -6.74 -10.46 -10.89
N MET A 108 -5.41 -10.30 -10.89
CA MET A 108 -4.55 -10.54 -12.05
C MET A 108 -3.98 -11.95 -12.09
#